data_AF-A0A6A7LCD0-F1
#
_entry.id   AF-A0A6A7LCD0-F1
#
_cell.length_a   1.000
_cell.length_b   1.000
_cell.length_c   1.000
_cell.angle_alpha   90.00
_cell.angle_beta   90.00
_cell.angle_gamma   90.00
#
_symmetry.space_group_name_H-M   'P 1'
#
loop_
_entity.id
_entity.type
_entity.pdbx_description
1 polymer ?
#
loop_
_entity_poly.entity_id
_entity_poly.type
_entity_poly.pdbx_seq_one_letter_code
_entity_poly.pdbx_strand_id
1 'polypeptide(L)'
;MQYYIGCSGWSYSSWQGPFYPKSIENSRWLKYYSSVFDYVEIDLSFYGIPNEFMVKNRYKRTPSNFRFTVKFPKVITHDKRLYNFDKDQLDHFFDSMSELKEKLLALLIQLPPSMQLSKD
;
A
#
# COMPACT_ATOMS: atom_id res chain seq x y z
N MET A 1 17.79 -14.45 9.53
CA MET A 1 16.38 -14.14 9.20
C MET A 1 16.21 -12.63 9.27
N GLN A 2 15.62 -11.99 8.26
CA GLN A 2 15.34 -10.56 8.25
C GLN A 2 13.85 -10.33 8.50
N TYR A 3 13.51 -9.40 9.37
CA TYR A 3 12.13 -9.05 9.70
C TYR A 3 11.87 -7.59 9.33
N TYR A 4 10.64 -7.32 8.92
CA TYR A 4 10.14 -6.00 8.57
C TYR A 4 8.87 -5.75 9.39
N ILE A 5 8.80 -4.66 10.13
CA ILE A 5 7.74 -4.37 11.11
C ILE A 5 7.10 -3.03 10.79
N GLY A 6 5.77 -3.02 10.80
CA GLY A 6 4.98 -1.83 10.47
C GLY A 6 3.48 -2.11 10.57
N CYS A 7 2.71 -1.25 9.92
CA CYS A 7 1.25 -1.21 9.99
C CYS A 7 0.63 -1.28 8.58
N SER A 8 -0.66 -1.61 8.52
CA SER A 8 -1.48 -1.35 7.33
C SER A 8 -1.83 0.12 7.29
N GLY A 9 -1.12 0.88 6.47
CA GLY A 9 -1.24 2.34 6.37
C GLY A 9 -0.46 3.12 7.42
N TRP A 10 -0.34 4.43 7.17
CA TRP A 10 0.33 5.39 8.06
C TRP A 10 -0.49 6.67 8.29
N SER A 11 -1.53 6.93 7.50
CA SER A 11 -2.14 8.26 7.42
C SER A 11 -3.44 8.38 8.22
N TYR A 12 -3.34 8.31 9.54
CA TYR A 12 -4.49 8.38 10.46
C TYR A 12 -4.43 9.62 11.35
N SER A 13 -5.49 10.44 11.32
CA SER A 13 -5.57 11.66 12.17
C SER A 13 -5.59 11.35 13.66
N SER A 14 -6.14 10.19 14.05
CA SER A 14 -6.09 9.70 15.43
C SER A 14 -4.68 9.45 15.96
N TRP A 15 -3.67 9.36 15.07
CA TRP A 15 -2.27 9.18 15.47
C TRP A 15 -1.58 10.51 15.79
N GLN A 16 -2.20 11.66 15.51
CA GLN A 16 -1.67 12.98 15.87
C GLN A 16 -1.80 13.25 17.37
N GLY A 17 -0.66 13.39 18.03
CA GLY A 17 -0.53 13.43 19.48
C GLY A 17 0.09 12.14 20.04
N PRO A 18 -0.59 10.98 19.92
CA PRO A 18 -0.08 9.71 20.46
C PRO A 18 1.18 9.18 19.75
N PHE A 19 1.30 9.37 18.44
CA PHE A 19 2.42 8.87 17.64
C PHE A 19 3.09 10.00 16.85
N TYR A 20 2.31 10.80 16.11
CA TYR A 20 2.82 11.96 15.41
C TYR A 20 2.88 13.19 16.34
N PRO A 21 3.94 14.01 16.28
CA PRO A 21 3.95 15.28 17.00
C PRO A 21 2.74 16.15 16.64
N LYS A 22 2.12 16.83 17.62
CA LYS A 22 0.89 17.60 17.37
C LYS A 22 1.03 18.66 16.27
N SER A 23 2.23 19.23 16.09
CA SER A 23 2.51 20.27 15.10
C SER A 23 2.94 19.75 13.72
N ILE A 24 3.09 18.43 13.54
CA ILE A 24 3.59 17.91 12.26
C ILE A 24 2.49 17.94 11.19
N GLU A 25 2.81 18.52 10.03
CA GLU A 25 1.93 18.49 8.88
C GLU A 25 1.73 17.06 8.35
N ASN A 26 0.51 16.74 7.91
CA ASN A 26 0.16 15.44 7.31
C ASN A 26 1.08 15.10 6.14
N SER A 27 1.49 16.13 5.39
CA SER A 27 2.44 16.01 4.28
C SER A 27 3.72 15.29 4.72
N ARG A 28 4.15 15.39 5.98
CA ARG A 28 5.39 14.81 6.53
C ARG A 28 5.20 13.47 7.24
N TRP A 29 3.97 12.99 7.44
CA TRP A 29 3.70 11.78 8.22
C TRP A 29 4.45 10.55 7.73
N LEU A 30 4.50 10.28 6.42
CA LEU A 30 5.26 9.13 5.89
C LEU A 30 6.77 9.22 6.24
N LYS A 31 7.33 10.43 6.20
CA LYS A 31 8.75 10.64 6.55
C LYS A 31 8.99 10.36 8.03
N TYR A 32 8.07 10.79 8.90
CA TYR A 32 8.14 10.49 10.33
C TYR A 32 7.95 9.00 10.60
N TYR A 33 6.90 8.39 10.03
CA TYR A 33 6.58 6.97 10.17
C TYR A 33 7.78 6.09 9.78
N SER A 34 8.41 6.38 8.64
CA SER A 34 9.58 5.64 8.15
C SER A 34 10.90 5.91 8.90
N SER A 35 10.90 6.77 9.91
CA SER A 35 12.00 6.87 10.89
C SER A 35 11.83 5.96 12.10
N VAL A 36 10.63 5.39 12.29
CA VAL A 36 10.30 4.51 13.42
C VAL A 36 10.14 3.06 12.96
N PHE A 37 9.43 2.86 11.85
CA PHE A 37 9.20 1.55 11.24
C PHE A 37 10.00 1.43 9.95
N ASP A 38 10.32 0.19 9.56
CA ASP A 38 11.02 -0.13 8.31
C ASP A 38 10.10 -0.69 7.23
N TYR A 39 8.79 -0.76 7.52
CA TYR A 39 7.80 -1.32 6.62
C TYR A 39 6.43 -0.67 6.74
N VAL A 40 5.67 -0.66 5.64
CA VAL A 40 4.24 -0.35 5.66
C VAL A 40 3.51 -1.10 4.55
N GLU A 41 2.28 -1.51 4.83
CA GLU A 41 1.36 -1.98 3.79
C GLU A 41 0.56 -0.79 3.23
N ILE A 42 0.57 -0.62 1.91
CA ILE A 42 -0.24 0.37 1.21
C ILE A 42 -1.62 -0.22 0.95
N ASP A 43 -2.60 0.26 1.72
CA ASP A 43 -4.01 -0.14 1.58
C ASP A 43 -4.86 0.83 0.76
N LEU A 44 -4.37 2.04 0.47
CA LEU A 44 -5.14 3.03 -0.29
C LEU A 44 -5.51 2.52 -1.70
N SER A 45 -4.64 1.73 -2.31
CA SER A 45 -4.86 1.08 -3.62
C SER A 45 -6.13 0.23 -3.65
N PHE A 46 -6.59 -0.26 -2.49
CA PHE A 46 -7.86 -0.97 -2.36
C PHE A 46 -9.05 -0.11 -2.81
N TYR A 47 -9.04 1.18 -2.50
CA TYR A 47 -10.13 2.11 -2.82
C TYR A 47 -9.90 2.91 -4.11
N GLY A 48 -8.65 3.02 -4.55
CA GLY A 48 -8.29 3.67 -5.81
C GLY A 48 -6.79 3.58 -6.08
N ILE A 49 -6.44 3.29 -7.34
CA ILE A 49 -5.04 3.17 -7.77
C ILE A 49 -4.41 4.57 -7.69
N PRO A 50 -3.39 4.80 -6.83
CA PRO A 50 -2.69 6.08 -6.83
C PRO A 50 -1.91 6.20 -8.14
N ASN A 51 -1.70 7.42 -8.65
CA ASN A 51 -0.89 7.60 -9.84
C ASN A 51 0.62 7.36 -9.56
N GLU A 52 1.38 7.14 -10.63
CA GLU A 52 2.83 6.90 -10.58
C GLU A 52 3.58 8.00 -9.80
N PHE A 53 3.22 9.27 -9.98
CA PHE A 53 3.88 10.39 -9.28
C PHE A 53 3.73 10.27 -7.77
N MET A 54 2.55 9.91 -7.27
CA MET A 54 2.32 9.67 -5.85
C MET A 54 3.17 8.51 -5.33
N VAL A 55 3.24 7.40 -6.07
CA VAL A 55 4.01 6.22 -5.69
C VAL A 55 5.52 6.51 -5.70
N LYS A 56 6.02 7.13 -6.76
CA LYS A 56 7.40 7.61 -6.88
C LYS A 56 7.80 8.52 -5.72
N ASN A 57 6.89 9.40 -5.29
CA ASN A 57 7.14 10.26 -4.13
C ASN A 57 7.23 9.48 -2.82
N ARG A 58 6.45 8.40 -2.63
CA ARG A 58 6.58 7.51 -1.45
C ARG A 58 7.94 6.81 -1.44
N TYR A 59 8.38 6.30 -2.60
CA TYR A 59 9.71 5.72 -2.77
C TYR A 59 10.81 6.72 -2.37
N LYS A 60 10.76 7.96 -2.89
CA LYS A 60 11.78 8.99 -2.63
C LYS A 60 11.83 9.46 -1.17
N ARG A 61 10.70 9.40 -0.46
CA ARG A 61 10.55 10.00 0.88
C ARG A 61 10.82 9.06 2.03
N THR A 62 11.11 7.80 1.75
CA THR A 62 11.42 6.77 2.74
C THR A 62 12.90 6.35 2.63
N PRO A 63 13.53 5.89 3.72
CA PRO A 63 14.91 5.36 3.69
C PRO A 63 15.10 4.20 2.70
N SER A 64 16.34 3.92 2.30
CA SER A 64 16.66 2.85 1.35
C SER A 64 16.33 1.44 1.87
N ASN A 65 16.37 1.24 3.18
CA ASN A 65 16.00 -0.02 3.84
C ASN A 65 14.48 -0.15 4.09
N PHE A 66 13.70 0.89 3.82
CA PHE A 66 12.25 0.84 4.02
C PHE A 66 11.58 -0.02 2.96
N ARG A 67 10.51 -0.72 3.34
CA ARG A 67 9.80 -1.66 2.49
C ARG A 67 8.31 -1.42 2.45
N PHE A 68 7.70 -1.84 1.35
CA PHE A 68 6.28 -1.73 1.10
C PHE A 68 5.72 -3.08 0.69
N THR A 69 4.52 -3.39 1.15
CA THR A 69 3.59 -4.24 0.42
C THR A 69 2.45 -3.38 -0.10
N VAL A 70 1.74 -3.88 -1.10
CA VAL A 70 0.61 -3.15 -1.68
C VAL A 70 -0.57 -4.08 -1.82
N LYS A 71 -1.72 -3.66 -1.30
CA LYS A 71 -2.97 -4.38 -1.45
C LYS A 71 -3.57 -4.17 -2.84
N PHE A 72 -4.05 -5.26 -3.44
CA PHE A 72 -4.73 -5.20 -4.73
C PHE A 72 -6.00 -4.34 -4.67
N PRO A 73 -6.41 -3.70 -5.78
CA PRO A 73 -7.67 -2.98 -5.88
C PRO A 73 -8.88 -3.85 -5.48
N LYS A 74 -9.82 -3.26 -4.74
CA LYS A 74 -11.06 -3.92 -4.30
C LYS A 74 -11.88 -4.42 -5.48
N VAL A 75 -11.93 -3.63 -6.56
CA VAL A 75 -12.68 -3.99 -7.76
C VAL A 75 -12.20 -5.32 -8.34
N ILE A 76 -10.89 -5.59 -8.32
CA ILE A 76 -10.30 -6.85 -8.82
C ILE A 76 -10.61 -8.00 -7.85
N THR A 77 -10.37 -7.81 -6.55
CA THR A 77 -10.40 -8.90 -5.55
C THR A 77 -11.78 -9.21 -4.98
N HIS A 78 -12.62 -8.20 -4.77
CA HIS A 78 -13.91 -8.32 -4.08
C HIS A 78 -15.09 -8.20 -5.04
N ASP A 79 -15.08 -7.20 -5.92
CA ASP A 79 -16.24 -6.91 -6.77
C ASP A 79 -16.28 -7.84 -7.98
N LYS A 80 -15.13 -8.03 -8.63
CA LYS A 80 -14.91 -8.96 -9.75
C LYS A 80 -14.43 -10.34 -9.33
N ARG A 81 -14.03 -10.50 -8.06
CA ARG A 81 -13.65 -11.80 -7.48
C ARG A 81 -12.58 -12.53 -8.29
N LEU A 82 -11.62 -11.80 -8.86
CA LEU A 82 -10.56 -12.28 -9.75
C LEU A 82 -11.01 -12.76 -11.15
N TYR A 83 -12.26 -12.51 -11.56
CA TYR A 83 -12.79 -12.86 -12.88
C TYR A 83 -13.32 -11.64 -13.62
N ASN A 84 -13.17 -11.58 -14.95
CA ASN A 84 -13.78 -10.54 -15.80
C ASN A 84 -13.54 -9.10 -15.29
N PHE A 85 -12.35 -8.84 -14.73
CA PHE A 85 -11.90 -7.48 -14.41
C PHE A 85 -11.25 -6.82 -15.64
N ASP A 86 -11.21 -5.49 -15.62
CA ASP A 86 -10.60 -4.71 -16.69
C ASP A 86 -9.07 -4.87 -16.66
N LYS A 87 -8.49 -5.29 -17.79
CA LYS A 87 -7.05 -5.51 -17.91
C LYS A 87 -6.28 -4.19 -17.88
N ASP A 88 -6.84 -3.12 -18.47
CA ASP A 88 -6.17 -1.81 -18.50
C ASP A 88 -6.02 -1.24 -17.08
N GLN A 89 -7.00 -1.52 -16.22
CA GLN A 89 -6.93 -1.16 -14.80
C GLN A 89 -5.85 -1.96 -14.06
N LEU A 90 -5.68 -3.24 -14.38
CA LEU A 90 -4.64 -4.06 -13.79
C LEU A 90 -3.25 -3.59 -14.26
N ASP A 91 -3.09 -3.30 -15.55
CA ASP A 91 -1.85 -2.78 -16.12
C ASP A 91 -1.50 -1.43 -15.48
N HIS A 92 -2.47 -0.52 -15.34
CA HIS A 92 -2.27 0.76 -14.64
C HIS A 92 -1.86 0.59 -13.17
N PHE A 93 -2.41 -0.41 -12.47
CA PHE A 93 -2.00 -0.74 -11.12
C PHE A 93 -0.53 -1.20 -11.08
N PHE A 94 -0.13 -2.10 -11.97
CA PHE A 94 1.26 -2.56 -12.05
C PHE A 94 2.23 -1.44 -12.41
N ASP A 95 1.91 -0.63 -13.42
CA ASP A 95 2.72 0.52 -13.83
C ASP A 95 2.95 1.47 -12.65
N SER A 96 1.87 1.83 -11.95
CA SER A 96 1.97 2.70 -10.79
C SER A 96 2.79 2.09 -9.64
N MET A 97 2.56 0.81 -9.30
CA MET A 97 3.29 0.16 -8.19
C MET A 97 4.74 -0.14 -8.52
N SER A 98 5.10 -0.25 -9.81
CA SER A 98 6.48 -0.46 -10.26
C SER A 98 7.42 0.66 -9.82
N GLU A 99 6.90 1.87 -9.57
CA GLU A 99 7.66 3.02 -9.05
C GLU A 99 8.21 2.82 -7.63
N LEU A 100 7.75 1.78 -6.89
CA LEU A 100 8.35 1.36 -5.61
C LEU A 100 9.62 0.53 -5.78
N LYS A 101 9.88 -0.02 -6.97
CA LYS A 101 11.12 -0.71 -7.33
C LYS A 101 11.53 -1.77 -6.30
N GLU A 102 12.78 -1.76 -5.86
CA GLU A 102 13.35 -2.69 -4.89
C GLU A 102 12.74 -2.57 -3.48
N LYS A 103 11.94 -1.52 -3.21
CA LYS A 103 11.24 -1.38 -1.94
C LYS A 103 9.91 -2.14 -1.91
N LEU A 104 9.39 -2.60 -3.06
CA LEU A 104 8.19 -3.43 -3.12
C LEU A 104 8.54 -4.88 -2.78
N LEU A 105 8.03 -5.39 -1.66
CA LEU A 105 8.26 -6.77 -1.22
C LEU A 105 7.26 -7.74 -1.82
N ALA A 106 5.97 -7.40 -1.77
CA ALA A 106 4.91 -8.25 -2.27
C ALA A 106 3.64 -7.45 -2.56
N LEU A 107 2.78 -8.06 -3.37
CA LEU A 107 1.42 -7.61 -3.58
C LEU A 107 0.46 -8.51 -2.79
N LEU A 108 -0.43 -7.92 -2.02
CA LEU A 108 -1.41 -8.63 -1.20
C LEU A 108 -2.73 -8.79 -1.94
N ILE A 109 -3.12 -10.04 -2.19
CA ILE A 109 -4.47 -10.42 -2.61
C ILE A 109 -5.23 -10.87 -1.37
N GLN A 110 -6.01 -9.96 -0.78
CA GLN A 110 -6.97 -10.31 0.25
C GLN A 110 -8.33 -10.57 -0.39
N LEU A 111 -8.93 -11.72 -0.10
CA LEU A 111 -10.23 -12.13 -0.64
C LEU A 111 -11.36 -11.82 0.35
N PRO A 112 -12.60 -11.57 -0.12
CA PRO A 112 -13.74 -11.41 0.78
C PRO A 112 -14.07 -12.73 1.48
N PRO A 113 -14.60 -12.70 2.71
CA PRO A 113 -14.99 -13.90 3.45
C PRO A 113 -16.11 -14.70 2.77
N SER A 114 -16.86 -14.08 1.85
CA SER A 114 -17.92 -14.71 1.07
C SER A 114 -17.43 -15.41 -0.20
N MET A 115 -16.13 -15.37 -0.50
CA MET A 115 -15.56 -16.12 -1.62
C MET A 115 -15.43 -17.59 -1.24
N GLN A 116 -16.07 -18.45 -2.03
CA GLN A 116 -15.94 -19.90 -1.90
C GLN A 116 -14.96 -20.40 -2.97
N LEU A 117 -14.20 -21.44 -2.64
CA LEU A 117 -13.40 -22.16 -3.62
C LEU A 117 -14.36 -22.92 -4.54
N SER A 118 -14.41 -22.58 -5.83
CA SER A 118 -14.96 -23.49 -6.84
C SER A 118 -13.88 -24.49 -7.26
N LYS A 119 -14.30 -25.70 -7.63
CA LYS A 119 -13.41 -26.79 -8.06
C LYS A 119 -13.28 -26.87 -9.59
N ASP A 120 -13.60 -25.79 -10.30
CA ASP A 120 -13.49 -25.78 -11.76
C ASP A 120 -12.05 -26.05 -12.22
#